data_AF-A0A9N8WI20-F1
#
_entry.id   AF-A0A9N8WI20-F1
#
_cell.length_a   1.000
_cell.length_b   1.000
_cell.length_c   1.000
_cell.angle_alpha   90.00
_cell.angle_beta   90.00
_cell.angle_gamma   90.00
#
_symmetry.space_group_name_H-M   'P 1'
#
loop_
_entity.id
_entity.type
_entity.pdbx_description
1 polymer ?
#
loop_
_entity_poly.entity_id
_entity_poly.type
_entity_poly.pdbx_seq_one_letter_code
_entity_poly.pdbx_strand_id
1 'polypeptide(L)'
;MPLPSNISQLPSKEVYNKVKGLIFGAALGDAIGLSTEFFSKSQARELYGLGPIKFGTEDGYPFYLDNHRARWQSGDWTDDTDQQILLVQSLLSQKGRLLTKDFANRLKIWAKDGFPELDDKPPFGIGLTVGSVLSHPKFLFAPHQAAWEVWNQFGKNMAANGALMRTAVLGVPYFWDEKQVIKQTLQATKVTHADPRCCVASVICTVIVSRILRGETQGSGEEIKDEDVINWMRSGIPGNRPEENIDNEESVSEVPTAEQNEAVPRRSIARRLSDFGNSLLGRSSNERTPRWVTRLSTRPQFTPRQKPTIPNNPPPGMDTFGADDEMLTLTQNVVNKYKFMVVAPMDNETEETDPGRIRPNLKTNSGEGELLQHCFPPNIAALDLDEHNAIGYVYKCLGSALYCFTRDLSKCDSEGEAFKRIITELVLEAGDSDTNGEYYLDEMIANYTDKYN
;
A
#
# COMPACT_ATOMS: atom_id res chain seq x y z
N MET A 1 -8.84 19.13 16.85
CA MET A 1 -7.82 20.04 17.43
C MET A 1 -7.73 21.27 16.55
N PRO A 2 -7.51 22.48 17.10
CA PRO A 2 -7.18 23.63 16.27
C PRO A 2 -5.85 23.34 15.55
N LEU A 3 -5.80 23.59 14.24
CA LEU A 3 -4.56 23.48 13.47
C LEU A 3 -3.58 24.57 13.94
N PRO A 4 -2.29 24.26 14.11
CA PRO A 4 -1.28 25.29 14.33
C PRO A 4 -1.28 26.32 13.18
N SER A 5 -0.84 27.55 13.46
CA SER A 5 -0.62 28.54 12.41
C SER A 5 0.59 28.16 11.55
N ASN A 6 0.55 28.41 10.25
CA ASN A 6 1.66 28.19 9.30
C ASN A 6 2.17 26.74 9.23
N ILE A 7 1.27 25.77 9.32
CA ILE A 7 1.60 24.34 9.16
C ILE A 7 2.06 23.94 7.76
N SER A 8 1.86 24.80 6.77
CA SER A 8 2.33 24.58 5.40
C SER A 8 2.81 25.91 4.81
N GLN A 9 3.87 25.82 4.01
CA GLN A 9 4.33 26.90 3.15
C GLN A 9 3.46 27.05 1.89
N LEU A 10 2.61 26.04 1.62
CA LEU A 10 1.74 25.99 0.46
C LEU A 10 0.37 26.62 0.76
N PRO A 11 -0.28 27.26 -0.23
CA PRO A 11 -1.67 27.68 -0.13
C PRO A 11 -2.59 26.49 0.20
N SER A 12 -3.65 26.72 0.99
CA SER A 12 -4.57 25.63 1.39
C SER A 12 -5.23 24.92 0.21
N LYS A 13 -5.47 25.64 -0.90
CA LYS A 13 -6.00 25.05 -2.14
C LYS A 13 -5.03 24.03 -2.75
N GLU A 14 -3.74 24.34 -2.68
CA GLU A 14 -2.70 23.46 -3.16
C GLU A 14 -2.64 22.20 -2.29
N VAL A 15 -2.50 22.33 -0.96
CA VAL A 15 -2.59 21.21 0.00
C VAL A 15 -3.82 20.33 -0.24
N TYR A 16 -4.99 20.93 -0.52
CA TYR A 16 -6.21 20.18 -0.81
C TYR A 16 -6.14 19.40 -2.13
N ASN A 17 -5.64 20.00 -3.20
CA ASN A 17 -5.42 19.31 -4.47
C ASN A 17 -4.46 18.15 -4.31
N LYS A 18 -3.43 18.40 -3.54
CA LYS A 18 -2.37 17.47 -3.21
C LYS A 18 -2.86 16.23 -2.44
N VAL A 19 -3.73 16.42 -1.45
CA VAL A 19 -4.41 15.32 -0.73
C VAL A 19 -5.39 14.55 -1.60
N LYS A 20 -6.21 15.22 -2.42
CA LYS A 20 -7.08 14.53 -3.40
C LYS A 20 -6.24 13.67 -4.33
N GLY A 21 -5.13 14.25 -4.76
CA GLY A 21 -4.08 13.63 -5.52
C GLY A 21 -3.76 12.26 -4.99
N LEU A 22 -3.05 12.23 -3.88
CA LEU A 22 -2.68 11.02 -3.15
C LEU A 22 -3.76 9.91 -3.14
N ILE A 23 -5.02 10.26 -2.85
CA ILE A 23 -6.13 9.31 -2.74
C ILE A 23 -6.55 8.78 -4.12
N PHE A 24 -6.82 9.66 -5.09
CA PHE A 24 -7.30 9.25 -6.41
C PHE A 24 -6.18 8.63 -7.26
N GLY A 25 -4.95 9.16 -7.18
CA GLY A 25 -3.79 8.59 -7.85
C GLY A 25 -3.51 7.16 -7.42
N ALA A 26 -3.59 6.88 -6.11
CA ALA A 26 -3.43 5.52 -5.59
C ALA A 26 -4.52 4.59 -6.13
N ALA A 27 -5.78 5.03 -6.13
CA ALA A 27 -6.90 4.23 -6.63
C ALA A 27 -6.86 3.98 -8.15
N LEU A 28 -6.46 5.00 -8.92
CA LEU A 28 -6.26 4.88 -10.37
C LEU A 28 -5.12 3.92 -10.67
N GLY A 29 -4.03 4.04 -9.92
CA GLY A 29 -2.85 3.22 -10.03
C GLY A 29 -3.12 1.73 -9.76
N ASP A 30 -3.78 1.42 -8.65
CA ASP A 30 -4.32 0.09 -8.33
C ASP A 30 -5.16 -0.45 -9.51
N ALA A 31 -6.19 0.29 -9.90
CA ALA A 31 -7.13 -0.16 -10.92
C ALA A 31 -6.47 -0.44 -12.28
N ILE A 32 -5.46 0.36 -12.68
CA ILE A 32 -4.72 0.11 -13.93
C ILE A 32 -3.63 -0.97 -13.76
N GLY A 33 -3.01 -1.11 -12.59
CA GLY A 33 -2.03 -2.15 -12.27
C GLY A 33 -2.58 -3.57 -12.40
N LEU A 34 -3.87 -3.76 -12.07
CA LEU A 34 -4.59 -5.02 -12.28
C LEU A 34 -4.49 -5.56 -13.73
N SER A 35 -4.30 -4.67 -14.71
CA SER A 35 -4.18 -5.07 -16.12
C SER A 35 -2.97 -5.99 -16.39
N THR A 36 -1.90 -5.91 -15.59
CA THR A 36 -0.63 -6.65 -15.75
C THR A 36 -0.21 -7.46 -14.53
N GLU A 37 -1.00 -7.45 -13.44
CA GLU A 37 -0.79 -8.29 -12.25
C GLU A 37 -0.52 -9.78 -12.57
N PHE A 38 0.57 -10.34 -12.07
CA PHE A 38 1.08 -11.70 -12.35
C PHE A 38 1.51 -11.99 -13.79
N PHE A 39 1.67 -10.98 -14.65
CA PHE A 39 2.36 -11.14 -15.93
C PHE A 39 3.87 -10.94 -15.80
N SER A 40 4.61 -11.56 -16.71
CA SER A 40 5.96 -11.11 -17.06
C SER A 40 5.91 -9.82 -17.89
N LYS A 41 7.01 -9.07 -17.92
CA LYS A 41 7.20 -7.93 -18.83
C LYS A 41 6.96 -8.34 -20.27
N SER A 42 7.47 -9.51 -20.67
CA SER A 42 7.28 -10.02 -22.04
C SER A 42 5.82 -10.28 -22.36
N GLN A 43 5.04 -10.82 -21.42
CA GLN A 43 3.60 -10.99 -21.57
C GLN A 43 2.92 -9.61 -21.66
N ALA A 44 3.16 -8.70 -20.72
CA ALA A 44 2.58 -7.35 -20.77
C ALA A 44 2.86 -6.64 -22.11
N ARG A 45 4.09 -6.72 -22.62
CA ARG A 45 4.47 -6.17 -23.94
C ARG A 45 3.79 -6.88 -25.11
N GLU A 46 3.61 -8.20 -25.08
CA GLU A 46 2.87 -8.91 -26.13
C GLU A 46 1.39 -8.48 -26.17
N LEU A 47 0.82 -8.15 -25.02
CA LEU A 47 -0.60 -7.88 -24.87
C LEU A 47 -0.95 -6.39 -25.08
N TYR A 48 -0.05 -5.48 -24.71
CA TYR A 48 -0.30 -4.05 -24.65
C TYR A 48 0.76 -3.20 -25.37
N GLY A 49 1.88 -3.78 -25.83
CA GLY A 49 2.93 -3.07 -26.56
C GLY A 49 3.60 -1.98 -25.70
N LEU A 50 3.46 -0.72 -26.13
CA LEU A 50 3.89 0.46 -25.35
C LEU A 50 2.72 1.18 -24.68
N GLY A 51 1.52 0.58 -24.69
CA GLY A 51 0.28 1.21 -24.25
C GLY A 51 -0.26 2.26 -25.25
N PRO A 52 -1.15 3.16 -24.78
CA PRO A 52 -1.75 3.15 -23.45
C PRO A 52 -2.70 1.95 -23.27
N ILE A 53 -2.82 1.48 -22.03
CA ILE A 53 -3.85 0.52 -21.65
C ILE A 53 -5.15 1.30 -21.48
N LYS A 54 -6.25 0.78 -22.03
CA LYS A 54 -7.55 1.44 -21.99
C LYS A 54 -8.03 1.58 -20.54
N PHE A 55 -8.27 2.82 -20.11
CA PHE A 55 -8.86 3.11 -18.81
C PHE A 55 -9.84 4.28 -18.91
N GLY A 56 -10.96 4.20 -18.20
CA GLY A 56 -12.04 5.20 -18.27
C GLY A 56 -12.60 5.38 -19.69
N THR A 57 -12.69 6.64 -20.15
CA THR A 57 -13.21 7.01 -21.47
C THR A 57 -12.13 7.10 -22.56
N GLU A 58 -10.86 6.92 -22.21
CA GLU A 58 -9.75 7.07 -23.15
C GLU A 58 -9.60 5.84 -24.06
N ASP A 59 -9.01 6.04 -25.23
CA ASP A 59 -8.67 4.95 -26.14
C ASP A 59 -7.37 4.26 -25.71
N GLY A 60 -7.30 2.95 -25.98
CA GLY A 60 -6.13 2.14 -25.63
C GLY A 60 -6.41 0.65 -25.81
N TYR A 61 -5.44 -0.19 -25.42
CA TYR A 61 -5.62 -1.64 -25.45
C TYR A 61 -6.54 -2.08 -24.30
N PRO A 62 -7.65 -2.79 -24.57
CA PRO A 62 -8.55 -3.24 -23.51
C PRO A 62 -7.86 -4.24 -22.58
N PHE A 63 -8.29 -4.26 -21.31
CA PHE A 63 -7.82 -5.23 -20.33
C PHE A 63 -7.98 -6.65 -20.87
N TYR A 64 -6.96 -7.47 -20.63
CA TYR A 64 -7.06 -8.89 -20.89
C TYR A 64 -7.86 -9.60 -19.81
N LEU A 65 -8.94 -10.27 -20.20
CA LEU A 65 -9.80 -11.00 -19.28
C LEU A 65 -9.37 -12.48 -19.19
N ASP A 66 -8.50 -12.77 -18.24
CA ASP A 66 -8.22 -14.14 -17.78
C ASP A 66 -9.03 -14.48 -16.51
N ASN A 67 -8.78 -15.65 -15.91
CA ASN A 67 -9.47 -16.06 -14.67
C ASN A 67 -9.20 -15.12 -13.49
N HIS A 68 -8.08 -14.40 -13.50
CA HIS A 68 -7.70 -13.48 -12.44
C HIS A 68 -8.44 -12.14 -12.62
N ARG A 69 -8.22 -11.43 -13.73
CA ARG A 69 -8.83 -10.11 -13.99
C ARG A 69 -10.35 -10.17 -14.13
N ALA A 70 -10.93 -11.27 -14.61
CA ALA A 70 -12.37 -11.40 -14.78
C ALA A 70 -13.16 -11.40 -13.46
N ARG A 71 -12.49 -11.38 -12.29
CA ARG A 71 -13.13 -11.16 -11.00
C ARG A 71 -13.62 -9.72 -10.83
N TRP A 72 -12.97 -8.75 -11.47
CA TRP A 72 -13.26 -7.33 -11.33
C TRP A 72 -14.11 -6.79 -12.47
N GLN A 73 -14.87 -5.73 -12.19
CA GLN A 73 -15.58 -4.97 -13.22
C GLN A 73 -14.62 -4.03 -13.96
N SER A 74 -15.03 -3.54 -15.13
CA SER A 74 -14.22 -2.56 -15.87
C SER A 74 -14.05 -1.28 -15.05
N GLY A 75 -12.80 -0.88 -14.80
CA GLY A 75 -12.45 0.30 -14.00
C GLY A 75 -12.55 0.10 -12.48
N ASP A 76 -12.73 -1.14 -12.03
CA ASP A 76 -12.73 -1.50 -10.62
C ASP A 76 -11.29 -1.61 -10.08
N TRP A 77 -11.13 -1.47 -8.76
CA TRP A 77 -9.85 -1.54 -8.04
C TRP A 77 -9.74 -2.81 -7.17
N THR A 78 -8.55 -3.12 -6.64
CA THR A 78 -8.25 -4.31 -5.84
C THR A 78 -8.36 -4.05 -4.33
N ASP A 79 -7.72 -4.89 -3.51
CA ASP A 79 -7.68 -4.69 -2.08
C ASP A 79 -6.83 -3.50 -1.62
N ASP A 80 -5.96 -2.95 -2.46
CA ASP A 80 -5.13 -1.78 -2.11
C ASP A 80 -6.03 -0.59 -1.77
N THR A 81 -6.90 -0.23 -2.71
CA THR A 81 -7.86 0.86 -2.56
C THR A 81 -8.92 0.51 -1.54
N ASP A 82 -9.40 -0.74 -1.49
CA ASP A 82 -10.38 -1.13 -0.49
C ASP A 82 -9.84 -0.91 0.93
N GLN A 83 -8.61 -1.38 1.20
CA GLN A 83 -8.00 -1.24 2.51
C GLN A 83 -7.56 0.21 2.80
N GLN A 84 -7.22 1.00 1.78
CA GLN A 84 -7.02 2.45 1.93
C GLN A 84 -8.33 3.14 2.36
N ILE A 85 -9.47 2.81 1.75
CA ILE A 85 -10.79 3.34 2.13
C ILE A 85 -11.09 2.99 3.60
N LEU A 86 -10.86 1.75 4.04
CA LEU A 86 -11.06 1.36 5.44
C LEU A 86 -10.19 2.17 6.40
N LEU A 87 -8.95 2.46 5.99
CA LEU A 87 -8.03 3.28 6.78
C LEU A 87 -8.52 4.73 6.88
N VAL A 88 -8.93 5.33 5.75
CA VAL A 88 -9.53 6.68 5.71
C VAL A 88 -10.79 6.73 6.58
N GLN A 89 -11.68 5.74 6.48
CA GLN A 89 -12.88 5.66 7.33
C GLN A 89 -12.51 5.57 8.83
N SER A 90 -11.46 4.82 9.18
CA SER A 90 -10.96 4.73 10.55
C SER A 90 -10.51 6.10 11.06
N LEU A 91 -9.65 6.78 10.31
CA LEU A 91 -9.15 8.12 10.62
C LEU A 91 -10.29 9.14 10.76
N LEU A 92 -11.25 9.15 9.82
CA LEU A 92 -12.40 10.06 9.86
C LEU A 92 -13.27 9.82 11.10
N SER A 93 -13.51 8.56 11.46
CA SER A 93 -14.30 8.21 12.65
C SER A 93 -13.65 8.65 13.97
N GLN A 94 -12.33 8.90 13.95
CA GLN A 94 -11.50 9.22 15.10
C GLN A 94 -10.82 10.60 14.99
N LYS A 95 -11.40 11.51 14.18
CA LYS A 95 -10.94 12.91 14.02
C LYS A 95 -9.45 13.02 13.65
N GLY A 96 -9.01 12.12 12.77
CA GLY A 96 -7.64 12.05 12.26
C GLY A 96 -6.71 11.10 13.02
N ARG A 97 -7.10 10.62 14.21
CA ARG A 97 -6.29 9.68 15.00
C ARG A 97 -6.54 8.24 14.58
N LEU A 98 -5.50 7.44 14.41
CA LEU A 98 -5.65 6.02 14.13
C LEU A 98 -5.86 5.23 15.42
N LEU A 99 -6.90 4.38 15.46
CA LEU A 99 -7.09 3.39 16.50
C LEU A 99 -6.89 1.99 15.93
N THR A 100 -5.85 1.30 16.39
CA THR A 100 -5.42 -0.01 15.88
C THR A 100 -6.55 -1.04 15.85
N LYS A 101 -7.38 -1.09 16.91
CA LYS A 101 -8.51 -2.03 17.02
C LYS A 101 -9.68 -1.66 16.12
N ASP A 102 -9.93 -0.38 15.88
CA ASP A 102 -10.96 0.06 14.93
C ASP A 102 -10.58 -0.36 13.51
N PHE A 103 -9.34 -0.09 13.10
CA PHE A 103 -8.85 -0.51 11.79
C PHE A 103 -8.83 -2.04 11.62
N ALA A 104 -8.39 -2.79 12.65
CA ALA A 104 -8.45 -4.26 12.64
C ALA A 104 -9.88 -4.79 12.47
N ASN A 105 -10.85 -4.20 13.18
CA ASN A 105 -12.26 -4.58 13.06
C ASN A 105 -12.81 -4.31 11.66
N ARG A 106 -12.48 -3.16 11.06
CA ARG A 106 -12.85 -2.80 9.69
C ARG A 106 -12.31 -3.79 8.67
N LEU A 107 -11.02 -4.13 8.76
CA LEU A 107 -10.38 -5.16 7.92
C LEU A 107 -11.09 -6.51 8.06
N LYS A 108 -11.43 -6.92 9.29
CA LYS A 108 -12.10 -8.20 9.55
C LYS A 108 -13.51 -8.26 8.95
N ILE A 109 -14.24 -7.15 9.01
CA ILE A 109 -15.58 -7.03 8.42
C ILE A 109 -15.48 -7.06 6.90
N TRP A 110 -14.63 -6.22 6.31
CA TRP A 110 -14.42 -6.19 4.86
C TRP A 110 -13.98 -7.54 4.31
N ALA A 111 -13.01 -8.22 4.94
CA ALA A 111 -12.57 -9.54 4.47
C ALA A 111 -13.67 -10.61 4.49
N LYS A 112 -14.75 -10.39 5.25
CA LYS A 112 -15.92 -11.26 5.31
C LYS A 112 -17.00 -10.85 4.32
N ASP A 113 -17.29 -9.56 4.21
CA ASP A 113 -18.50 -9.03 3.58
C ASP A 113 -18.22 -8.18 2.32
N GLY A 114 -16.97 -7.79 2.07
CA GLY A 114 -16.59 -6.82 1.04
C GLY A 114 -17.13 -5.42 1.35
N PHE A 115 -17.53 -4.68 0.31
CA PHE A 115 -18.29 -3.44 0.41
C PHE A 115 -19.72 -3.63 -0.12
N PRO A 116 -20.69 -3.97 0.75
CA PRO A 116 -22.10 -4.09 0.37
C PRO A 116 -22.66 -2.81 -0.27
N GLU A 117 -22.17 -1.65 0.15
CA GLU A 117 -22.57 -0.32 -0.35
C GLU A 117 -22.05 -0.01 -1.77
N LEU A 118 -21.09 -0.78 -2.28
CA LEU A 118 -20.54 -0.65 -3.63
C LEU A 118 -21.01 -1.82 -4.52
N ASP A 119 -22.33 -1.96 -4.69
CA ASP A 119 -22.96 -3.01 -5.51
C ASP A 119 -22.56 -4.43 -5.12
N ASP A 120 -22.54 -4.71 -3.81
CA ASP A 120 -22.08 -5.99 -3.23
C ASP A 120 -20.65 -6.37 -3.68
N LYS A 121 -19.73 -5.38 -3.78
CA LYS A 121 -18.33 -5.62 -4.16
C LYS A 121 -17.67 -6.60 -3.17
N PRO A 122 -17.19 -7.77 -3.61
CA PRO A 122 -16.52 -8.74 -2.75
C PRO A 122 -15.06 -8.34 -2.44
N PRO A 123 -14.46 -8.88 -1.36
CA PRO A 123 -13.10 -8.53 -0.95
C PRO A 123 -12.06 -9.35 -1.74
N PHE A 124 -11.95 -9.07 -3.05
CA PHE A 124 -10.92 -9.70 -3.88
C PHE A 124 -9.54 -9.10 -3.60
N GLY A 125 -8.48 -9.88 -3.89
CA GLY A 125 -7.09 -9.42 -3.78
C GLY A 125 -6.37 -9.79 -2.48
N ILE A 126 -7.07 -10.17 -1.40
CA ILE A 126 -6.46 -10.46 -0.08
C ILE A 126 -5.20 -11.33 -0.17
N GLY A 127 -4.05 -10.73 0.09
CA GLY A 127 -2.75 -11.41 0.14
C GLY A 127 -2.59 -12.38 1.32
N LEU A 128 -1.61 -13.29 1.20
CA LEU A 128 -1.35 -14.34 2.18
C LEU A 128 -1.09 -13.81 3.60
N THR A 129 -0.28 -12.75 3.74
CA THR A 129 0.03 -12.14 5.03
C THR A 129 -1.23 -11.61 5.71
N VAL A 130 -2.02 -10.81 4.98
CA VAL A 130 -3.27 -10.22 5.45
C VAL A 130 -4.23 -11.35 5.85
N GLY A 131 -4.50 -12.31 4.96
CA GLY A 131 -5.39 -13.45 5.26
C GLY A 131 -4.97 -14.26 6.49
N SER A 132 -3.67 -14.50 6.67
CA SER A 132 -3.13 -15.23 7.83
C SER A 132 -3.32 -14.46 9.13
N VAL A 133 -3.00 -13.16 9.14
CA VAL A 133 -3.15 -12.31 10.34
C VAL A 133 -4.61 -12.09 10.69
N LEU A 134 -5.48 -11.85 9.71
CA LEU A 134 -6.92 -11.69 9.96
C LEU A 134 -7.53 -12.96 10.56
N SER A 135 -7.01 -14.13 10.23
CA SER A 135 -7.45 -15.43 10.76
C SER A 135 -6.94 -15.71 12.18
N HIS A 136 -5.96 -14.95 12.66
CA HIS A 136 -5.34 -15.17 13.95
C HIS A 136 -6.33 -14.89 15.11
N PRO A 137 -6.44 -15.76 16.13
CA PRO A 137 -7.42 -15.59 17.22
C PRO A 137 -7.29 -14.28 18.00
N LYS A 138 -6.07 -13.72 18.06
CA LYS A 138 -5.78 -12.47 18.76
C LYS A 138 -6.09 -11.21 17.96
N PHE A 139 -6.36 -11.33 16.65
CA PHE A 139 -6.36 -10.19 15.73
C PHE A 139 -7.27 -9.03 16.18
N LEU A 140 -8.48 -9.33 16.65
CA LEU A 140 -9.44 -8.29 17.03
C LEU A 140 -9.12 -7.59 18.37
N PHE A 141 -8.32 -8.18 19.25
CA PHE A 141 -8.04 -7.62 20.58
C PHE A 141 -6.57 -7.26 20.82
N ALA A 142 -5.64 -7.86 20.08
CA ALA A 142 -4.20 -7.59 20.07
C ALA A 142 -3.63 -7.74 18.64
N PRO A 143 -4.01 -6.85 17.71
CA PRO A 143 -3.65 -6.94 16.29
C PRO A 143 -2.14 -6.95 16.02
N HIS A 144 -1.34 -6.08 16.67
CA HIS A 144 0.11 -6.08 16.46
C HIS A 144 0.76 -7.37 16.95
N GLN A 145 0.29 -7.91 18.09
CA GLN A 145 0.76 -9.21 18.57
C GLN A 145 0.37 -10.34 17.60
N ALA A 146 -0.84 -10.31 17.04
CA ALA A 146 -1.25 -11.28 16.03
C ALA A 146 -0.35 -11.23 14.78
N ALA A 147 -0.05 -10.03 14.28
CA ALA A 147 0.84 -9.84 13.15
C ALA A 147 2.27 -10.33 13.44
N TRP A 148 2.79 -10.05 14.64
CA TRP A 148 4.11 -10.52 15.06
C TRP A 148 4.16 -12.04 15.19
N GLU A 149 3.14 -12.67 15.78
CA GLU A 149 3.09 -14.13 15.95
C GLU A 149 3.05 -14.84 14.60
N VAL A 150 2.30 -14.31 13.62
CA VAL A 150 2.33 -14.80 12.24
C VAL A 150 3.71 -14.60 11.62
N TRP A 151 4.28 -13.39 11.66
CA TRP A 151 5.62 -13.13 11.10
C TRP A 151 6.69 -14.07 11.69
N ASN A 152 6.64 -14.32 13.00
CA ASN A 152 7.54 -15.24 13.69
C ASN A 152 7.32 -16.71 13.27
N GLN A 153 6.08 -17.15 13.04
CA GLN A 153 5.77 -18.49 12.52
C GLN A 153 6.38 -18.74 11.14
N PHE A 154 6.44 -17.71 10.30
CA PHE A 154 7.10 -17.76 8.98
C PHE A 154 8.61 -17.45 9.04
N GLY A 155 9.23 -17.63 10.21
CA GLY A 155 10.68 -17.47 10.37
C GLY A 155 11.17 -16.04 10.20
N LYS A 156 10.32 -15.04 10.48
CA LYS A 156 10.64 -13.61 10.38
C LYS A 156 11.02 -13.16 8.97
N ASN A 157 10.42 -13.79 7.95
CA ASN A 157 10.71 -13.48 6.55
C ASN A 157 9.43 -13.32 5.72
N MET A 158 8.63 -12.30 6.03
CA MET A 158 7.41 -11.95 5.28
C MET A 158 7.40 -10.46 4.93
N ALA A 159 8.24 -10.06 3.98
CA ALA A 159 8.32 -8.67 3.52
C ALA A 159 7.38 -8.36 2.36
N ALA A 160 6.10 -8.65 2.57
CA ALA A 160 5.05 -8.26 1.64
C ALA A 160 4.76 -6.75 1.72
N ASN A 161 4.42 -6.16 0.58
CA ASN A 161 3.98 -4.77 0.37
C ASN A 161 2.58 -4.46 0.92
N GLY A 162 1.76 -5.45 1.29
CA GLY A 162 0.33 -5.26 1.59
C GLY A 162 -0.07 -4.32 2.74
N ALA A 163 0.87 -3.74 3.48
CA ALA A 163 0.60 -2.56 4.32
C ALA A 163 1.09 -1.26 3.68
N LEU A 164 2.20 -1.28 2.94
CA LEU A 164 2.69 -0.13 2.20
C LEU A 164 1.55 0.42 1.33
N MET A 165 0.96 -0.42 0.46
CA MET A 165 -0.11 -0.15 -0.53
C MET A 165 -1.31 0.70 -0.09
N ARG A 166 -1.57 0.74 1.22
CA ARG A 166 -2.74 1.42 1.79
C ARG A 166 -2.37 2.57 2.74
N THR A 167 -1.09 2.79 3.05
CA THR A 167 -0.69 3.62 4.21
C THR A 167 -0.36 5.07 3.89
N ALA A 168 -0.09 5.46 2.65
CA ALA A 168 0.38 6.81 2.35
C ALA A 168 -0.57 7.93 2.83
N VAL A 169 -1.88 7.67 2.88
CA VAL A 169 -2.90 8.59 3.45
C VAL A 169 -2.64 8.97 4.91
N LEU A 170 -1.81 8.23 5.65
CA LEU A 170 -1.41 8.56 7.02
C LEU A 170 -0.46 9.75 7.10
N GLY A 171 0.17 10.14 5.99
CA GLY A 171 0.95 11.38 5.91
C GLY A 171 0.08 12.65 6.02
N VAL A 172 -1.25 12.53 5.90
CA VAL A 172 -2.18 13.67 5.80
C VAL A 172 -2.68 14.19 7.16
N PRO A 173 -3.24 13.39 8.09
CA PRO A 173 -4.04 13.93 9.20
C PRO A 173 -3.23 14.77 10.20
N TYR A 174 -1.92 14.56 10.26
CA TYR A 174 -0.96 15.27 11.11
C TYR A 174 0.27 15.68 10.31
N PHE A 175 0.10 16.12 9.06
CA PHE A 175 1.23 16.37 8.16
C PHE A 175 2.27 17.39 8.70
N TRP A 176 1.89 18.19 9.70
CA TRP A 176 2.73 19.15 10.42
C TRP A 176 3.50 18.60 11.61
N ASP A 177 3.28 17.34 11.98
CA ASP A 177 3.86 16.66 13.14
C ASP A 177 4.41 15.32 12.67
N GLU A 178 5.67 15.33 12.25
CA GLU A 178 6.35 14.16 11.67
C GLU A 178 6.40 13.01 12.69
N LYS A 179 6.53 13.33 13.98
CA LYS A 179 6.47 12.35 15.08
C LYS A 179 5.13 11.60 15.07
N GLN A 180 4.01 12.32 14.97
CA GLN A 180 2.66 11.72 14.91
C GLN A 180 2.37 10.99 13.60
N VAL A 181 2.96 11.41 12.48
CA VAL A 181 2.89 10.68 11.21
C VAL A 181 3.53 9.31 11.36
N ILE A 182 4.79 9.25 11.84
CA ILE A 182 5.52 7.98 12.02
C ILE A 182 4.77 7.04 12.97
N LYS A 183 4.30 7.57 14.10
CA LYS A 183 3.58 6.78 15.11
C LYS A 183 2.34 6.13 14.51
N GLN A 184 1.52 6.89 13.78
CA GLN A 184 0.28 6.36 13.18
C GLN A 184 0.56 5.44 12.00
N THR A 185 1.60 5.70 11.23
CA THR A 185 2.08 4.77 10.20
C THR A 185 2.44 3.42 10.80
N LEU A 186 3.26 3.39 11.86
CA LEU A 186 3.60 2.14 12.54
C LEU A 186 2.37 1.47 13.17
N GLN A 187 1.41 2.24 13.69
CA GLN A 187 0.13 1.70 14.17
C GLN A 187 -0.64 0.97 13.06
N ALA A 188 -0.77 1.55 11.86
CA ALA A 188 -1.49 0.96 10.74
C ALA A 188 -0.76 -0.23 10.12
N THR A 189 0.54 -0.08 9.87
CA THR A 189 1.36 -1.10 9.20
C THR A 189 1.37 -2.38 10.01
N LYS A 190 1.62 -2.27 11.32
CA LYS A 190 1.74 -3.41 12.24
C LYS A 190 0.42 -4.11 12.55
N VAL A 191 -0.73 -3.57 12.12
CA VAL A 191 -2.00 -4.32 12.20
C VAL A 191 -1.90 -5.64 11.43
N THR A 192 -1.18 -5.67 10.31
CA THR A 192 -1.01 -6.89 9.50
C THR A 192 0.45 -7.24 9.19
N HIS A 193 1.36 -6.28 9.20
CA HIS A 193 2.76 -6.47 8.78
C HIS A 193 3.72 -6.06 9.90
N ALA A 194 4.25 -7.04 10.63
CA ALA A 194 5.24 -6.81 11.69
C ALA A 194 6.69 -6.73 11.18
N ASP A 195 6.93 -7.04 9.90
CA ASP A 195 8.27 -7.05 9.30
C ASP A 195 8.88 -5.63 9.27
N PRO A 196 10.09 -5.41 9.81
CA PRO A 196 10.75 -4.10 9.80
C PRO A 196 10.91 -3.49 8.41
N ARG A 197 11.07 -4.31 7.36
CA ARG A 197 11.18 -3.85 5.97
C ARG A 197 9.90 -3.14 5.52
N CYS A 198 8.74 -3.68 5.91
CA CYS A 198 7.45 -3.06 5.60
C CYS A 198 7.19 -1.81 6.45
N CYS A 199 7.63 -1.83 7.72
CA CYS A 199 7.55 -0.68 8.62
C CYS A 199 8.35 0.52 8.10
N VAL A 200 9.63 0.33 7.74
CA VAL A 200 10.47 1.41 7.23
C VAL A 200 9.93 1.97 5.91
N ALA A 201 9.44 1.10 5.01
CA ALA A 201 8.94 1.53 3.72
C ALA A 201 7.67 2.39 3.87
N SER A 202 6.76 1.97 4.75
CA SER A 202 5.55 2.74 5.06
C SER A 202 5.89 4.10 5.69
N VAL A 203 6.88 4.13 6.59
CA VAL A 203 7.35 5.37 7.23
C VAL A 203 7.98 6.32 6.22
N ILE A 204 8.86 5.82 5.34
CA ILE A 204 9.47 6.63 4.28
C ILE A 204 8.38 7.27 3.41
N CYS A 205 7.43 6.47 2.93
CA CYS A 205 6.33 6.94 2.09
C CYS A 205 5.50 8.03 2.77
N THR A 206 5.02 7.78 3.98
CA THR A 206 4.14 8.72 4.72
C THR A 206 4.85 9.99 5.18
N VAL A 207 6.14 9.92 5.50
CA VAL A 207 6.95 11.12 5.82
C VAL A 207 7.23 11.95 4.58
N ILE A 208 7.48 11.33 3.42
CA ILE A 208 7.59 12.07 2.15
C ILE A 208 6.29 12.83 1.90
N VAL A 209 5.13 12.17 1.99
CA VAL A 209 3.82 12.82 1.85
C VAL A 209 3.68 14.00 2.82
N SER A 210 4.00 13.82 4.11
CA SER A 210 3.85 14.89 5.10
C SER A 210 4.73 16.11 4.81
N ARG A 211 5.97 15.90 4.36
CA ARG A 211 6.92 16.96 4.00
C ARG A 211 6.50 17.71 2.76
N ILE A 212 5.98 17.01 1.76
CA ILE A 212 5.43 17.62 0.56
C ILE A 212 4.25 18.53 0.93
N LEU A 213 3.32 18.06 1.77
CA LEU A 213 2.17 18.86 2.22
C LEU A 213 2.57 20.09 3.04
N ARG A 214 3.75 20.07 3.69
CA ARG A 214 4.34 21.25 4.36
C ARG A 214 5.03 22.22 3.40
N GLY A 215 5.38 21.80 2.19
CA GLY A 215 6.31 22.52 1.32
C GLY A 215 7.76 22.46 1.83
N GLU A 216 8.13 21.44 2.61
CA GLU A 216 9.44 21.27 3.23
C GLU A 216 10.27 20.19 2.52
N THR A 217 10.71 20.50 1.30
CA THR A 217 11.49 19.58 0.46
C THR A 217 12.99 19.60 0.78
N GLN A 218 13.46 20.69 1.39
CA GLN A 218 14.87 20.94 1.70
C GLN A 218 15.06 21.09 3.22
N GLY A 219 15.21 19.96 3.93
CA GLY A 219 15.44 19.96 5.38
C GLY A 219 15.59 18.56 5.98
N SER A 220 16.23 18.47 7.17
CA SER A 220 16.35 17.22 7.94
C SER A 220 15.02 16.78 8.58
N GLY A 221 14.01 17.65 8.57
CA GLY A 221 12.76 17.51 9.31
C GLY A 221 12.95 17.63 10.81
N GLU A 222 11.95 17.20 11.58
CA GLU A 222 11.96 17.28 13.04
C GLU A 222 13.04 16.38 13.66
N GLU A 223 13.66 16.81 14.76
CA GLU A 223 14.52 15.94 15.57
C GLU A 223 13.65 14.93 16.32
N ILE A 224 13.68 13.69 15.85
CA ILE A 224 12.95 12.55 16.43
C ILE A 224 13.99 11.55 16.90
N LYS A 225 13.89 11.11 18.15
CA LYS A 225 14.83 10.13 18.70
C LYS A 225 14.57 8.77 18.06
N ASP A 226 15.62 8.15 17.54
CA ASP A 226 15.57 6.78 16.99
C ASP A 226 14.95 5.79 17.99
N GLU A 227 15.23 5.98 19.28
CA GLU A 227 14.68 5.18 20.38
C GLU A 227 13.14 5.23 20.45
N ASP A 228 12.53 6.40 20.23
CA ASP A 228 11.06 6.53 20.21
C ASP A 228 10.47 5.67 19.08
N VAL A 229 11.05 5.76 17.88
CA VAL A 229 10.63 4.99 16.70
C VAL A 229 10.80 3.49 16.92
N ILE A 230 11.93 3.08 17.50
CA ILE A 230 12.23 1.68 17.84
C ILE A 230 11.23 1.14 18.87
N ASN A 231 10.86 1.94 19.88
CA ASN A 231 9.87 1.55 20.89
C ASN A 231 8.48 1.32 20.29
N TRP A 232 8.06 2.15 19.33
CA TRP A 232 6.82 1.93 18.60
C TRP A 232 6.87 0.69 17.70
N MET A 233 7.98 0.47 17.00
CA MET A 233 8.20 -0.76 16.23
C MET A 233 8.11 -2.02 17.10
N ARG A 234 8.62 -1.95 18.33
CA ARG A 234 8.61 -3.04 19.30
C ARG A 234 7.29 -3.26 20.04
N SER A 235 6.33 -2.35 19.92
CA SER A 235 5.00 -2.54 20.53
C SER A 235 4.32 -3.81 19.99
N GLY A 236 3.54 -4.50 20.81
CA GLY A 236 2.90 -5.77 20.43
C GLY A 236 3.82 -7.01 20.38
N ILE A 237 5.14 -6.85 20.53
CA ILE A 237 6.07 -7.99 20.66
C ILE A 237 5.92 -8.62 22.05
N PRO A 238 5.68 -9.94 22.18
CA PRO A 238 5.58 -10.60 23.47
C PRO A 238 6.80 -10.35 24.37
N GLY A 239 6.56 -10.06 25.65
CA GLY A 239 7.62 -9.76 26.62
C GLY A 239 8.18 -8.33 26.54
N ASN A 240 7.85 -7.56 25.49
CA ASN A 240 8.19 -6.15 25.42
C ASN A 240 7.07 -5.31 26.04
N ARG A 241 7.45 -4.38 26.94
CA ARG A 241 6.53 -3.40 27.53
C ARG A 241 7.12 -2.01 27.30
N PRO A 242 7.12 -1.50 26.06
CA PRO A 242 7.61 -0.16 25.81
C PRO A 242 6.77 0.83 26.64
N GLU A 243 7.43 1.85 27.20
CA GLU A 243 6.76 2.91 27.97
C GLU A 243 5.65 3.60 27.14
N GLU A 244 5.82 3.64 25.81
CA GLU A 244 4.84 4.11 24.83
C GLU A 244 4.30 2.97 23.95
N ASN A 245 3.42 2.13 24.51
CA ASN A 245 2.76 1.09 23.73
C ASN A 245 1.66 1.68 22.82
N ILE A 246 1.87 1.62 21.50
CA ILE A 246 0.94 2.13 20.49
C ILE A 246 -0.32 1.26 20.27
N ASP A 247 -0.43 0.09 20.93
CA ASP A 247 -1.60 -0.80 20.89
C ASP A 247 -2.77 -0.34 21.79
N ASN A 248 -2.50 0.49 22.78
CA ASN A 248 -3.45 0.80 23.87
C ASN A 248 -4.08 2.19 23.75
N GLU A 249 -4.08 2.80 22.56
CA GLU A 249 -4.75 4.09 22.39
C GLU A 249 -6.27 3.96 22.59
N GLU A 250 -6.77 4.62 23.63
CA GLU A 250 -8.20 4.70 23.92
C GLU A 250 -8.90 5.72 23.01
N SER A 251 -10.16 5.43 22.67
CA SER A 251 -10.99 6.33 21.87
C SER A 251 -11.24 7.65 22.59
N VAL A 252 -11.28 8.75 21.85
CA VAL A 252 -11.74 10.03 22.38
C VAL A 252 -13.27 9.99 22.47
N SER A 253 -13.82 9.63 23.64
CA SER A 253 -15.26 9.49 23.82
C SER A 253 -16.00 10.84 23.75
N GLU A 254 -16.67 11.06 22.62
CA GLU A 254 -18.06 11.55 22.46
C GLU A 254 -18.34 11.57 20.95
N VAL A 255 -18.63 10.39 20.40
CA VAL A 255 -19.32 10.27 19.11
C VAL A 255 -20.79 10.08 19.48
N PRO A 256 -21.73 10.89 18.95
CA PRO A 256 -23.14 10.59 19.10
C PRO A 256 -23.33 9.17 18.62
N THR A 257 -23.95 8.33 19.45
CA THR A 257 -24.43 7.02 19.03
C THR A 257 -25.10 7.22 17.68
N ALA A 258 -24.56 6.56 16.64
CA ALA A 258 -25.18 6.56 15.33
C ALA A 258 -26.67 6.29 15.57
N GLU A 259 -27.52 7.23 15.13
CA GLU A 259 -28.95 7.02 15.13
C GLU A 259 -29.20 5.62 14.59
N GLN A 260 -30.04 4.88 15.31
CA GLN A 260 -30.50 3.56 14.95
C GLN A 260 -31.22 3.69 13.61
N ASN A 261 -30.47 3.69 12.51
CA ASN A 261 -31.02 3.47 11.19
C ASN A 261 -31.66 2.08 11.24
N GLU A 262 -32.95 2.06 10.96
CA GLU A 262 -33.87 0.97 11.20
C GLU A 262 -33.27 -0.39 10.84
N ALA A 263 -33.39 -1.32 11.79
CA ALA A 263 -32.89 -2.67 11.67
C ALA A 263 -33.48 -3.39 10.45
N VAL A 264 -32.66 -3.59 9.42
CA VAL A 264 -32.91 -4.64 8.43
C VAL A 264 -32.71 -6.00 9.12
N PRO A 265 -33.63 -6.98 9.00
CA PRO A 265 -33.63 -8.16 9.87
C PRO A 265 -32.38 -9.03 9.68
N ARG A 266 -31.52 -9.08 10.72
CA ARG A 266 -30.36 -9.98 10.79
C ARG A 266 -30.83 -11.43 10.98
N ARG A 267 -30.68 -12.27 9.95
CA ARG A 267 -30.78 -13.73 10.11
C ARG A 267 -29.51 -14.25 10.81
N SER A 268 -29.70 -15.08 11.83
CA SER A 268 -28.69 -15.61 12.75
C SER A 268 -27.50 -16.29 12.06
N ILE A 269 -26.28 -15.81 12.33
CA ILE A 269 -25.02 -16.33 11.78
C ILE A 269 -24.27 -17.03 12.91
N ALA A 270 -24.56 -18.32 13.13
CA ALA A 270 -23.77 -19.20 13.99
C ALA A 270 -23.12 -20.37 13.24
N ARG A 271 -23.12 -20.35 11.90
CA ARG A 271 -22.70 -21.53 11.08
C ARG A 271 -21.58 -21.28 10.07
N ARG A 272 -21.03 -20.07 9.93
CA ARG A 272 -20.12 -19.71 8.81
C ARG A 272 -18.62 -19.65 9.12
N LEU A 273 -18.18 -20.12 10.30
CA LEU A 273 -16.75 -20.18 10.64
C LEU A 273 -16.02 -21.39 10.02
N SER A 274 -16.75 -22.42 9.58
CA SER A 274 -16.17 -23.63 8.99
C SER A 274 -15.82 -23.51 7.49
N ASP A 275 -16.37 -22.52 6.78
CA ASP A 275 -16.30 -22.50 5.31
C ASP A 275 -15.08 -21.74 4.77
N PHE A 276 -14.46 -20.86 5.58
CA PHE A 276 -13.27 -20.10 5.20
C PHE A 276 -12.05 -21.00 4.97
N GLY A 277 -11.87 -22.04 5.79
CA GLY A 277 -10.77 -23.00 5.64
C GLY A 277 -10.89 -23.90 4.39
N ASN A 278 -12.10 -24.14 3.90
CA ASN A 278 -12.34 -25.05 2.77
C ASN A 278 -12.19 -24.37 1.40
N SER A 279 -12.37 -23.05 1.32
CA SER A 279 -12.13 -22.27 0.09
C SER A 279 -10.65 -22.23 -0.30
N LEU A 280 -9.74 -22.29 0.68
CA LEU A 280 -8.28 -22.34 0.45
C LEU A 280 -7.79 -23.71 -0.05
N LEU A 281 -8.61 -24.76 0.03
CA LEU A 281 -8.21 -26.16 -0.26
C LEU A 281 -9.07 -26.86 -1.33
N GLY A 282 -9.89 -26.13 -2.08
CA GLY A 282 -10.55 -26.66 -3.28
C GLY A 282 -11.47 -27.87 -3.06
N ARG A 283 -12.24 -27.91 -1.96
CA ARG A 283 -13.27 -28.95 -1.75
C ARG A 283 -14.66 -28.32 -1.54
N SER A 284 -15.62 -28.73 -2.38
CA SER A 284 -16.98 -28.22 -2.38
C SER A 284 -17.82 -28.76 -1.22
N SER A 285 -18.52 -27.89 -0.51
CA SER A 285 -19.72 -28.23 0.28
C SER A 285 -20.94 -27.46 -0.25
N ASN A 286 -22.08 -28.15 -0.25
CA ASN A 286 -23.37 -27.67 -0.75
C ASN A 286 -24.00 -26.63 0.20
N GLU A 287 -23.77 -25.34 -0.05
CA GLU A 287 -24.65 -24.25 0.41
C GLU A 287 -24.86 -23.22 -0.71
N ARG A 288 -25.98 -22.48 -0.66
CA ARG A 288 -26.43 -21.57 -1.72
C ARG A 288 -25.32 -20.61 -2.15
N THR A 289 -24.98 -20.72 -3.43
CA THR A 289 -23.99 -19.94 -4.16
C THR A 289 -24.19 -18.43 -3.94
N PRO A 290 -23.22 -17.70 -3.35
CA PRO A 290 -23.28 -16.24 -3.28
C PRO A 290 -23.49 -15.62 -4.67
N ARG A 291 -24.20 -14.48 -4.76
CA ARG A 291 -24.48 -13.80 -6.05
C ARG A 291 -23.21 -13.52 -6.86
N TRP A 292 -22.09 -13.22 -6.21
CA TRP A 292 -20.79 -13.03 -6.87
C TRP A 292 -20.21 -14.35 -7.44
N VAL A 293 -20.42 -15.49 -6.79
CA VAL A 293 -20.06 -16.81 -7.35
C VAL A 293 -20.93 -17.12 -8.58
N THR A 294 -22.14 -16.57 -8.65
CA THR A 294 -23.02 -16.68 -9.82
C THR A 294 -22.53 -15.80 -10.98
N ARG A 295 -21.89 -14.66 -10.70
CA ARG A 295 -21.26 -13.77 -11.71
C ARG A 295 -20.02 -14.40 -12.37
N LEU A 296 -19.33 -15.31 -11.70
CA LEU A 296 -18.15 -16.03 -12.23
C LEU A 296 -18.49 -17.19 -13.19
N SER A 297 -19.77 -17.42 -13.51
CA SER A 297 -20.22 -18.60 -14.26
C SER A 297 -20.02 -18.53 -15.78
N THR A 298 -19.60 -17.38 -16.33
CA THR A 298 -19.22 -17.25 -17.74
C THR A 298 -17.71 -17.13 -17.85
N ARG A 299 -17.04 -18.22 -18.28
CA ARG A 299 -15.63 -18.12 -18.68
C ARG A 299 -15.52 -17.11 -19.83
N PRO A 300 -14.69 -16.06 -19.72
CA PRO A 300 -14.45 -15.17 -20.85
C PRO A 300 -13.96 -16.01 -22.03
N GLN A 301 -14.59 -15.82 -23.20
CA GLN A 301 -14.02 -16.37 -24.42
C GLN A 301 -12.74 -15.59 -24.73
N PHE A 302 -11.63 -16.31 -24.86
CA PHE A 302 -10.39 -15.76 -25.38
C PHE A 302 -10.64 -15.21 -26.79
N THR A 303 -10.77 -13.89 -26.92
CA THR A 303 -10.81 -13.24 -28.22
C THR A 303 -9.38 -13.07 -28.71
N PRO A 304 -9.01 -13.65 -29.88
CA PRO A 304 -7.73 -13.34 -30.51
C PRO A 304 -7.66 -11.84 -30.76
N ARG A 305 -6.71 -11.17 -30.12
CA ARG A 305 -6.48 -9.73 -30.29
C ARG A 305 -5.34 -9.47 -31.28
N GLN A 306 -5.45 -8.37 -32.02
CA GLN A 306 -4.38 -7.92 -32.88
C GLN A 306 -3.14 -7.63 -32.03
N LYS A 307 -2.00 -8.21 -32.42
CA LYS A 307 -0.74 -7.96 -31.71
C LYS A 307 -0.38 -6.47 -31.82
N PRO A 308 -0.07 -5.80 -30.70
CA PRO A 308 0.43 -4.43 -30.71
C PRO A 308 1.67 -4.31 -31.60
N THR A 309 1.74 -3.25 -32.41
CA THR A 309 2.96 -2.88 -33.14
C THR A 309 3.79 -1.92 -32.31
N ILE A 310 5.02 -2.31 -31.97
CA ILE A 310 5.99 -1.43 -31.32
C ILE A 310 6.76 -0.68 -32.42
N PRO A 311 6.78 0.66 -32.42
CA PRO A 311 7.51 1.43 -33.42
C PRO A 311 9.02 1.20 -33.29
N ASN A 312 9.74 1.24 -34.42
CA ASN A 312 11.20 1.09 -34.46
C ASN A 312 11.94 2.15 -33.62
N ASN A 313 11.37 3.35 -33.53
CA ASN A 313 11.85 4.44 -32.69
C ASN A 313 10.74 4.75 -31.66
N PRO A 314 10.78 4.10 -30.47
CA PRO A 314 9.79 4.38 -29.43
C PRO A 314 9.93 5.82 -28.91
N PRO A 315 8.83 6.44 -28.46
CA PRO A 315 8.90 7.71 -27.74
C PRO A 315 9.77 7.58 -26.48
N PRO A 316 10.40 8.68 -26.02
CA PRO A 316 11.26 8.67 -24.84
C PRO A 316 10.56 8.05 -23.62
N GLY A 317 11.21 7.08 -22.96
CA GLY A 317 10.67 6.42 -21.76
C GLY A 317 10.84 7.24 -20.49
N MET A 318 10.22 6.83 -19.37
CA MET A 318 10.33 7.53 -18.09
C MET A 318 11.79 7.69 -17.62
N ASP A 319 12.66 6.74 -17.98
CA ASP A 319 14.10 6.79 -17.67
C ASP A 319 14.80 7.97 -18.35
N THR A 320 14.27 8.46 -19.48
CA THR A 320 14.85 9.58 -20.26
C THR A 320 14.52 10.95 -19.68
N PHE A 321 13.54 11.03 -18.79
CA PHE A 321 13.15 12.27 -18.15
C PHE A 321 14.23 12.79 -17.20
N GLY A 322 15.10 11.92 -16.69
CA GLY A 322 16.05 12.28 -15.63
C GLY A 322 15.33 12.44 -14.29
N ALA A 323 16.06 12.88 -13.28
CA ALA A 323 15.52 13.09 -11.95
C ALA A 323 15.27 14.59 -11.68
N ASP A 324 14.19 14.90 -10.98
CA ASP A 324 13.99 16.17 -10.31
C ASP A 324 14.91 16.23 -9.07
N ASP A 325 15.85 17.17 -9.07
CA ASP A 325 16.88 17.26 -8.03
C ASP A 325 16.29 17.53 -6.64
N GLU A 326 15.18 18.27 -6.56
CA GLU A 326 14.52 18.63 -5.30
C GLU A 326 13.82 17.40 -4.70
N MET A 327 13.04 16.67 -5.50
CA MET A 327 12.37 15.44 -5.07
C MET A 327 13.39 14.33 -4.78
N LEU A 328 14.45 14.22 -5.58
CA LEU A 328 15.53 13.26 -5.33
C LEU A 328 16.23 13.56 -4.00
N THR A 329 16.51 14.82 -3.71
CA THR A 329 17.11 15.24 -2.44
C THR A 329 16.18 14.92 -1.26
N LEU A 330 14.89 15.23 -1.39
CA LEU A 330 13.88 14.91 -0.36
C LEU A 330 13.86 13.40 -0.06
N THR A 331 13.74 12.55 -1.09
CA THR A 331 13.70 11.09 -0.92
C THR A 331 14.98 10.56 -0.30
N GLN A 332 16.15 11.00 -0.75
CA GLN A 332 17.45 10.63 -0.18
C GLN A 332 17.53 11.00 1.30
N ASN A 333 17.10 12.20 1.67
CA ASN A 333 17.12 12.65 3.06
C ASN A 333 16.20 11.80 3.95
N VAL A 334 14.98 11.51 3.50
CA VAL A 334 14.03 10.69 4.28
C VAL A 334 14.51 9.24 4.39
N VAL A 335 14.95 8.63 3.29
CA VAL A 335 15.48 7.25 3.30
C VAL A 335 16.70 7.16 4.23
N ASN A 336 17.64 8.09 4.13
CA ASN A 336 18.83 8.09 4.98
C ASN A 336 18.51 8.33 6.45
N LYS A 337 17.46 9.10 6.76
CA LYS A 337 17.01 9.37 8.13
C LYS A 337 16.42 8.12 8.79
N TYR A 338 15.66 7.31 8.07
CA TYR A 338 14.90 6.19 8.66
C TYR A 338 15.46 4.80 8.38
N LYS A 339 16.52 4.67 7.56
CA LYS A 339 17.14 3.37 7.25
C LYS A 339 17.59 2.58 8.50
N PHE A 340 17.89 3.24 9.62
CA PHE A 340 18.26 2.57 10.88
C PHE A 340 17.18 1.58 11.36
N MET A 341 15.91 1.81 10.99
CA MET A 341 14.78 0.95 11.38
C MET A 341 14.97 -0.50 10.93
N VAL A 342 15.68 -0.76 9.84
CA VAL A 342 15.85 -2.12 9.28
C VAL A 342 16.87 -2.96 10.04
N VAL A 343 17.80 -2.29 10.74
CA VAL A 343 18.86 -2.92 11.53
C VAL A 343 18.58 -2.86 13.04
N ALA A 344 17.48 -2.21 13.44
CA ALA A 344 17.11 -2.09 14.84
C ALA A 344 16.79 -3.47 15.45
N PRO A 345 17.32 -3.80 16.65
CA PRO A 345 17.04 -5.08 17.28
C PRO A 345 15.57 -5.20 17.67
N MET A 346 14.86 -6.19 17.12
CA MET A 346 13.42 -6.38 17.36
C MET A 346 13.10 -7.27 18.57
N ASP A 347 14.05 -8.11 19.00
CA ASP A 347 13.91 -8.96 20.18
C ASP A 347 14.77 -8.44 21.33
N ASN A 348 14.34 -8.65 22.58
CA ASN A 348 15.23 -8.52 23.74
C ASN A 348 16.13 -9.76 23.77
N GLU A 349 17.45 -9.59 23.79
CA GLU A 349 18.44 -10.68 23.87
C GLU A 349 18.47 -11.40 25.24
N THR A 350 17.31 -11.69 25.85
CA THR A 350 17.21 -12.29 27.19
C THR A 350 16.59 -13.70 27.23
N GLU A 351 16.27 -14.32 26.09
CA GLU A 351 15.94 -15.75 26.11
C GLU A 351 17.24 -16.58 26.13
N GLU A 352 17.51 -17.21 27.29
CA GLU A 352 18.49 -18.29 27.42
C GLU A 352 18.28 -19.30 26.28
N THR A 353 19.30 -19.44 25.45
CA THR A 353 19.26 -20.20 24.21
C THR A 353 19.07 -21.69 24.49
N ASP A 354 17.95 -22.26 24.00
CA ASP A 354 17.79 -23.71 23.83
C ASP A 354 18.80 -24.22 22.79
N PRO A 355 19.79 -25.05 23.17
CA PRO A 355 20.84 -25.53 22.25
C PRO A 355 20.32 -26.43 21.11
N GLY A 356 19.04 -26.84 21.13
CA GLY A 356 18.42 -27.66 20.10
C GLY A 356 17.72 -26.90 18.96
N ARG A 357 17.53 -25.58 19.08
CA ARG A 357 16.79 -24.80 18.07
C ARG A 357 17.75 -24.43 16.93
N ILE A 358 17.61 -25.12 15.79
CA ILE A 358 18.25 -24.72 14.53
C ILE A 358 17.81 -23.27 14.26
N ARG A 359 18.74 -22.33 14.44
CA ARG A 359 18.53 -20.96 13.98
C ARG A 359 18.28 -21.06 12.48
N PRO A 360 17.17 -20.53 11.94
CA PRO A 360 17.20 -20.17 10.54
C PRO A 360 18.39 -19.21 10.44
N ASN A 361 19.42 -19.60 9.70
CA ASN A 361 20.40 -18.64 9.22
C ASN A 361 19.54 -17.54 8.61
N LEU A 362 19.50 -16.39 9.28
CA LEU A 362 18.90 -15.19 8.73
C LEU A 362 19.79 -14.81 7.54
N LYS A 363 19.60 -15.51 6.41
CA LYS A 363 20.13 -15.11 5.12
C LYS A 363 19.23 -13.99 4.64
N THR A 364 19.33 -12.86 5.32
CA THR A 364 18.86 -11.61 4.76
C THR A 364 20.09 -10.73 4.69
N ASN A 365 20.53 -10.45 3.46
CA ASN A 365 21.33 -9.26 3.16
C ASN A 365 20.48 -7.98 3.39
N SER A 366 19.44 -8.02 4.25
CA SER A 366 18.45 -6.97 4.57
C SER A 366 19.03 -5.90 5.49
N GLY A 367 20.23 -5.47 5.18
CA GLY A 367 20.80 -4.27 5.76
C GLY A 367 20.28 -3.03 5.05
N GLU A 368 20.77 -1.89 5.51
CA GLU A 368 20.58 -0.59 4.85
C GLU A 368 20.96 -0.63 3.36
N GLY A 369 21.94 -1.46 2.98
CA GLY A 369 22.39 -1.59 1.59
C GLY A 369 21.31 -2.08 0.63
N GLU A 370 20.51 -3.09 1.04
CA GLU A 370 19.42 -3.59 0.20
C GLU A 370 18.30 -2.55 0.04
N LEU A 371 17.94 -1.87 1.13
CA LEU A 371 16.98 -0.76 1.09
C LEU A 371 17.45 0.32 0.11
N LEU A 372 18.70 0.76 0.21
CA LEU A 372 19.26 1.81 -0.64
C LEU A 372 19.31 1.39 -2.12
N GLN A 373 19.66 0.14 -2.41
CA GLN A 373 19.69 -0.38 -3.79
C GLN A 373 18.31 -0.32 -4.45
N HIS A 374 17.25 -0.62 -3.70
CA HIS A 374 15.89 -0.59 -4.23
C HIS A 374 15.29 0.82 -4.24
N CYS A 375 15.61 1.68 -3.26
CA CYS A 375 15.12 3.06 -3.25
C CYS A 375 15.71 3.91 -4.39
N PHE A 376 16.92 3.60 -4.84
CA PHE A 376 17.65 4.38 -5.84
C PHE A 376 18.17 3.49 -6.99
N PRO A 377 17.26 2.84 -7.75
CA PRO A 377 17.67 2.00 -8.86
C PRO A 377 18.16 2.88 -10.02
N PRO A 378 19.09 2.39 -10.87
CA PRO A 378 19.58 3.17 -12.02
C PRO A 378 18.49 3.41 -13.08
N ASN A 379 17.51 2.51 -13.19
CA ASN A 379 16.34 2.61 -14.05
C ASN A 379 15.21 1.73 -13.49
N ILE A 380 13.98 1.91 -13.96
CA ILE A 380 12.84 1.13 -13.45
C ILE A 380 13.00 -0.38 -13.68
N ALA A 381 13.61 -0.76 -14.81
CA ALA A 381 13.81 -2.17 -15.15
C ALA A 381 14.72 -2.91 -14.16
N ALA A 382 15.64 -2.21 -13.48
CA ALA A 382 16.55 -2.78 -12.49
C ALA A 382 15.86 -3.26 -11.21
N LEU A 383 14.61 -2.87 -10.97
CA LEU A 383 13.81 -3.39 -9.84
C LEU A 383 13.24 -4.78 -10.10
N ASP A 384 13.23 -5.24 -11.36
CA ASP A 384 12.76 -6.58 -11.76
C ASP A 384 11.37 -6.90 -11.19
N LEU A 385 10.39 -6.03 -11.44
CA LEU A 385 9.07 -6.10 -10.80
C LEU A 385 8.30 -7.41 -11.09
N ASP A 386 8.57 -8.05 -12.23
CA ASP A 386 7.97 -9.34 -12.62
C ASP A 386 8.77 -10.57 -12.15
N GLU A 387 9.75 -10.41 -11.26
CA GLU A 387 10.49 -11.53 -10.68
C GLU A 387 9.54 -12.44 -9.88
N HIS A 388 9.23 -13.61 -10.43
CA HIS A 388 8.25 -14.55 -9.91
C HIS A 388 8.41 -14.89 -8.41
N ASN A 389 9.64 -14.96 -7.90
CA ASN A 389 9.90 -15.33 -6.49
C ASN A 389 9.89 -14.14 -5.52
N ALA A 390 9.71 -12.92 -6.04
CA ALA A 390 9.71 -11.67 -5.27
C ALA A 390 8.51 -10.77 -5.64
N ILE A 391 7.45 -11.34 -6.21
CA ILE A 391 6.16 -10.65 -6.40
C ILE A 391 5.65 -10.22 -5.02
N GLY A 392 5.21 -8.96 -4.93
CA GLY A 392 4.77 -8.34 -3.69
C GLY A 392 5.90 -7.97 -2.72
N TYR A 393 7.18 -7.98 -3.15
CA TYR A 393 8.28 -7.58 -2.28
C TYR A 393 8.27 -6.08 -1.98
N VAL A 394 8.22 -5.73 -0.69
CA VAL A 394 7.98 -4.35 -0.25
C VAL A 394 8.99 -3.31 -0.73
N TYR A 395 10.26 -3.68 -0.91
CA TYR A 395 11.27 -2.75 -1.42
C TYR A 395 11.17 -2.51 -2.92
N LYS A 396 10.65 -3.47 -3.69
CA LYS A 396 10.35 -3.23 -5.12
C LYS A 396 9.21 -2.23 -5.25
N CYS A 397 8.17 -2.38 -4.45
CA CYS A 397 7.06 -1.44 -4.36
C CYS A 397 7.53 -0.03 -3.91
N LEU A 398 8.30 0.08 -2.82
CA LEU A 398 8.86 1.36 -2.41
C LEU A 398 9.75 1.97 -3.51
N GLY A 399 10.62 1.15 -4.10
CA GLY A 399 11.55 1.56 -5.14
C GLY A 399 10.85 2.08 -6.39
N SER A 400 9.79 1.41 -6.85
CA SER A 400 9.03 1.85 -8.02
C SER A 400 8.32 3.18 -7.73
N ALA A 401 7.68 3.31 -6.56
CA ALA A 401 7.04 4.55 -6.14
C ALA A 401 8.04 5.72 -6.08
N LEU A 402 9.21 5.53 -5.46
CA LEU A 402 10.26 6.57 -5.36
C LEU A 402 10.91 6.88 -6.72
N TYR A 403 11.10 5.87 -7.58
CA TYR A 403 11.67 6.08 -8.91
C TYR A 403 10.74 6.96 -9.76
N CYS A 404 9.45 6.62 -9.79
CA CYS A 404 8.43 7.38 -10.51
C CYS A 404 8.22 8.77 -9.89
N PHE A 405 8.32 8.90 -8.56
CA PHE A 405 8.25 10.20 -7.86
C PHE A 405 9.37 11.17 -8.24
N THR A 406 10.56 10.65 -8.47
CA THR A 406 11.72 11.51 -8.67
C THR A 406 11.90 11.91 -10.12
N ARG A 407 10.98 11.58 -11.04
CA ARG A 407 11.14 11.92 -12.46
C ARG A 407 10.94 13.42 -12.70
N ASP A 408 11.80 14.00 -13.54
CA ASP A 408 11.63 15.38 -14.00
C ASP A 408 10.55 15.46 -15.10
N LEU A 409 9.34 15.83 -14.68
CA LEU A 409 8.17 15.90 -15.57
C LEU A 409 8.04 17.23 -16.30
N SER A 410 8.98 18.18 -16.11
CA SER A 410 8.99 19.46 -16.85
C SER A 410 9.04 19.31 -18.37
N LYS A 411 9.42 18.12 -18.84
CA LYS A 411 9.56 17.74 -20.25
C LYS A 411 8.27 17.22 -20.87
N CYS A 412 7.21 17.02 -20.08
CA CYS A 412 5.91 16.57 -20.58
C CYS A 412 5.01 17.77 -20.93
N ASP A 413 4.19 17.62 -21.97
CA ASP A 413 3.31 18.70 -22.48
C ASP A 413 2.26 19.14 -21.45
N SER A 414 1.82 18.21 -20.62
CA SER A 414 0.96 18.47 -19.49
C SER A 414 1.20 17.45 -18.40
N GLU A 415 0.77 17.82 -17.21
CA GLU A 415 0.80 17.00 -16.02
C GLU A 415 -0.01 15.70 -16.20
N GLY A 416 -1.19 15.77 -16.81
CA GLY A 416 -2.01 14.58 -17.11
C GLY A 416 -1.32 13.61 -18.07
N GLU A 417 -0.62 14.13 -19.07
CA GLU A 417 0.18 13.29 -19.99
C GLU A 417 1.41 12.70 -19.28
N ALA A 418 2.03 13.44 -18.36
CA ALA A 418 3.12 12.93 -17.54
C ALA A 418 2.67 11.73 -16.68
N PHE A 419 1.53 11.86 -16.00
CA PHE A 419 0.94 10.77 -15.21
C PHE A 419 0.64 9.55 -16.09
N LYS A 420 -0.09 9.73 -17.20
CA LYS A 420 -0.41 8.63 -18.12
C LYS A 420 0.83 7.91 -18.61
N ARG A 421 1.89 8.66 -18.91
CA ARG A 421 3.14 8.09 -19.40
C ARG A 421 3.82 7.25 -18.33
N ILE A 422 4.02 7.81 -17.13
CA ILE A 422 4.66 7.12 -16.00
C ILE A 422 3.86 5.87 -15.63
N ILE A 423 2.55 6.00 -15.43
CA ILE A 423 1.73 4.87 -14.98
C ILE A 423 1.67 3.78 -16.05
N THR A 424 1.56 4.13 -17.33
CA THR A 424 1.59 3.14 -18.42
C THR A 424 2.91 2.40 -18.44
N GLU A 425 4.04 3.10 -18.35
CA GLU A 425 5.34 2.44 -18.38
C GLU A 425 5.58 1.60 -17.13
N LEU A 426 5.17 2.06 -15.94
CA LEU A 426 5.28 1.31 -14.69
C LEU A 426 4.44 0.03 -14.73
N VAL A 427 3.18 0.12 -15.14
CA VAL A 427 2.28 -1.04 -15.27
C VAL A 427 2.84 -2.06 -16.26
N LEU A 428 3.52 -1.61 -17.32
CA LEU A 428 4.17 -2.49 -18.31
C LEU A 428 5.47 -3.14 -17.81
N GLU A 429 6.00 -2.74 -16.65
CA GLU A 429 7.01 -3.51 -15.92
C GLU A 429 6.42 -4.78 -15.26
N ALA A 430 5.09 -4.91 -15.27
CA ALA A 430 4.34 -6.09 -14.84
C ALA A 430 4.66 -6.50 -13.38
N GLY A 431 4.45 -7.77 -13.00
CA GLY A 431 4.57 -8.17 -11.60
C GLY A 431 3.28 -7.96 -10.80
N ASP A 432 3.36 -7.38 -9.60
CA ASP A 432 2.22 -7.20 -8.69
C ASP A 432 1.49 -5.87 -8.91
N SER A 433 0.15 -5.84 -8.80
CA SER A 433 -0.65 -4.60 -8.95
C SER A 433 -0.21 -3.52 -7.95
N ASP A 434 0.02 -3.95 -6.73
CA ASP A 434 0.48 -3.17 -5.57
C ASP A 434 2.00 -2.93 -5.63
N THR A 435 2.63 -3.12 -6.79
CA THR A 435 4.04 -2.76 -7.04
C THR A 435 4.19 -2.00 -8.36
N ASN A 436 3.36 -2.33 -9.36
CA ASN A 436 3.38 -1.74 -10.70
C ASN A 436 2.23 -0.75 -10.97
N GLY A 437 1.31 -0.60 -10.02
CA GLY A 437 0.24 0.38 -10.00
C GLY A 437 0.28 1.28 -8.76
N GLU A 438 1.05 0.92 -7.73
CA GLU A 438 1.12 1.69 -6.49
C GLU A 438 1.80 3.06 -6.71
N TYR A 439 0.97 4.08 -6.92
CA TYR A 439 1.42 5.45 -7.17
C TYR A 439 0.76 6.42 -6.19
N TYR A 440 1.54 6.88 -5.20
CA TYR A 440 1.09 7.81 -4.16
C TYR A 440 1.07 9.29 -4.57
N LEU A 441 1.01 9.55 -5.87
CA LEU A 441 1.64 10.73 -6.43
C LEU A 441 0.76 11.45 -7.43
N ASP A 442 -0.51 11.62 -7.13
CA ASP A 442 -1.32 12.61 -7.84
C ASP A 442 -1.11 14.03 -7.26
N GLU A 443 0.16 14.27 -6.89
CA GLU A 443 0.73 15.54 -6.52
C GLU A 443 1.74 16.11 -7.51
N MET A 444 2.24 15.32 -8.46
CA MET A 444 3.19 15.85 -9.46
C MET A 444 2.51 16.65 -10.59
N ILE A 445 1.22 16.96 -10.42
CA ILE A 445 0.32 17.72 -11.30
C ILE A 445 -0.11 19.07 -10.67
N ALA A 446 0.56 19.56 -9.64
CA ALA A 446 0.24 20.92 -9.12
C ALA A 446 1.40 21.91 -9.23
N ASN A 447 2.58 21.47 -9.67
CA ASN A 447 3.76 22.33 -9.74
C ASN A 447 3.85 23.18 -11.03
N TYR A 448 2.92 23.06 -11.98
CA TYR A 448 2.95 23.87 -13.21
C TYR A 448 1.84 24.91 -13.39
N THR A 449 0.97 25.12 -12.39
CA THR A 449 -0.02 26.22 -12.48
C THR A 449 0.50 27.61 -12.12
N ASP A 450 1.72 27.77 -11.58
CA ASP A 450 2.22 29.10 -11.16
C ASP A 450 3.56 29.53 -11.78
N LYS A 451 4.12 28.79 -12.76
CA LYS A 451 5.36 29.23 -13.45
C LYS A 451 5.14 29.97 -14.78
N TYR A 452 3.89 30.15 -15.21
CA TYR A 452 3.52 30.99 -16.35
C TYR A 452 2.17 31.68 -16.10
N ASN A 453 2.17 32.71 -15.26
CA ASN A 453 1.22 33.82 -15.38
C ASN A 453 1.87 34.96 -16.14
#